data_AF-I4H5M8-F1
#
_entry.id   AF-I4H5M8-F1
#
_cell.length_a   1.000
_cell.length_b   1.000
_cell.length_c   1.000
_cell.angle_alpha   90.00
_cell.angle_beta   90.00
_cell.angle_gamma   90.00
#
_symmetry.space_group_name_H-M   'P 1'
#
loop_
_entity.id
_entity.type
_entity.pdbx_description
1 polymer ?
#
loop_
_entity_poly.entity_id
_entity_poly.type
_entity_poly.pdbx_seq_one_letter_code
_entity_poly.pdbx_strand_id
1 'polypeptide(L)' 'MSKKKFRKSVESIRYQILIHHQKIANEEQKESPDENLINYWKREIKGLEKSLSRAEKRLNRGK' A
#
# COMPACT_ATOMS: atom_id res chain seq x y z
N MET A 1 18.77 11.52 8.42
CA MET A 1 18.43 10.43 7.47
C MET A 1 18.47 10.97 6.06
N SER A 2 19.17 10.31 5.13
CA SER A 2 19.37 10.82 3.77
C SER A 2 18.13 10.58 2.88
N LYS A 3 17.85 11.49 1.93
CA LYS A 3 16.68 11.45 1.00
C LYS A 3 16.52 10.10 0.29
N LYS A 4 17.60 9.36 0.07
CA LYS A 4 17.61 7.99 -0.49
C LYS A 4 16.82 6.97 0.36
N LYS A 5 16.88 7.03 1.69
CA LYS A 5 16.16 6.09 2.57
C LYS A 5 14.64 6.31 2.53
N PHE A 6 14.21 7.58 2.43
CA PHE A 6 12.80 7.92 2.29
C PHE A 6 12.20 7.42 0.97
N ARG A 7 12.92 7.57 -0.15
CA ARG A 7 12.48 7.05 -1.45
C ARG A 7 12.29 5.53 -1.44
N LYS A 8 13.28 4.79 -0.95
CA LYS A 8 13.17 3.33 -0.80
C LYS A 8 11.98 2.92 0.08
N SER A 9 11.70 3.67 1.14
CA SER A 9 10.56 3.38 2.01
C SER A 9 9.22 3.63 1.31
N VAL A 10 9.10 4.69 0.52
CA VAL A 10 7.93 4.99 -0.32
C VAL A 10 7.72 3.91 -1.38
N GLU A 11 8.79 3.48 -2.05
CA GLU A 11 8.73 2.42 -3.06
C GLU A 11 8.32 1.07 -2.45
N SER A 12 8.84 0.71 -1.27
CA SER A 12 8.45 -0.51 -0.56
C SER A 12 6.96 -0.50 -0.17
N ILE A 13 6.44 0.63 0.33
CA ILE A 13 5.02 0.77 0.66
C ILE A 13 4.15 0.64 -0.60
N ARG A 14 4.55 1.26 -1.71
CA ARG A 14 3.84 1.14 -2.99
C ARG A 14 3.84 -0.29 -3.51
N TYR A 15 4.95 -1.00 -3.39
CA TYR A 15 5.03 -2.42 -3.76
C TYR A 15 4.08 -3.27 -2.92
N GLN A 16 4.03 -3.06 -1.60
CA GLN A 16 3.08 -3.77 -0.73
C GLN A 16 1.62 -3.51 -1.12
N ILE A 17 1.26 -2.25 -1.39
CA ILE A 17 -0.08 -1.88 -1.87
C ILE A 17 -0.42 -2.64 -3.17
N LEU A 18 0.51 -2.67 -4.13
CA LEU A 18 0.31 -3.38 -5.39
C LEU A 18 0.09 -4.88 -5.20
N ILE A 19 0.87 -5.52 -4.31
CA ILE A 19 0.69 -6.93 -3.96
C ILE A 19 -0.68 -7.19 -3.33
N HIS A 20 -1.14 -6.33 -2.42
CA HIS A 20 -2.48 -6.47 -1.84
C HIS A 20 -3.58 -6.29 -2.89
N HIS A 21 -3.43 -5.35 -3.84
CA HIS A 21 -4.37 -5.21 -4.95
C HIS A 21 -4.40 -6.44 -5.85
N GLN A 22 -3.24 -7.04 -6.17
CA GLN A 22 -3.20 -8.30 -6.92
C GLN A 22 -3.87 -9.44 -6.17
N LYS A 23 -3.66 -9.55 -4.84
CA LYS A 23 -4.35 -10.55 -4.02
C LYS A 23 -5.86 -10.38 -4.06
N ILE A 24 -6.36 -9.15 -3.93
CA ILE A 24 -7.79 -8.84 -4.05
C ILE A 24 -8.30 -9.24 -5.44
N ALA A 25 -7.62 -8.82 -6.51
CA ALA A 25 -8.05 -9.12 -7.87
C ALA A 25 -8.10 -10.63 -8.15
N ASN A 26 -7.11 -11.39 -7.66
CA ASN A 26 -7.08 -12.84 -7.78
C ASN A 26 -8.20 -13.51 -6.98
N GLU A 27 -8.54 -12.98 -5.80
CA GLU A 27 -9.63 -13.48 -4.96
C GLU A 27 -10.99 -13.18 -5.57
N GLU A 28 -11.19 -11.98 -6.12
CA GLU A 28 -12.42 -11.56 -6.82
C GLU A 28 -12.68 -12.37 -8.10
N GLN A 29 -11.65 -12.99 -8.69
CA GLN A 29 -11.79 -13.89 -9.84
C GLN A 29 -12.17 -15.32 -9.48
N LYS A 30 -12.18 -15.69 -8.20
CA LYS A 30 -12.61 -17.03 -7.78
C LYS A 30 -14.12 -17.18 -7.87
N GLU A 31 -14.57 -18.42 -8.05
CA GLU A 31 -15.99 -18.77 -8.12
C GLU A 31 -16.74 -18.47 -6.82
N SER A 32 -16.04 -18.52 -5.68
CA SER A 32 -16.54 -18.08 -4.37
C SER A 32 -15.48 -17.21 -3.68
N PRO A 33 -15.55 -15.87 -3.85
CA PRO A 33 -14.58 -14.96 -3.26
C PRO A 33 -14.77 -14.83 -1.74
N ASP A 34 -13.66 -14.81 -1.00
CA ASP A 34 -13.71 -14.51 0.44
C ASP A 34 -13.75 -12.99 0.69
N GLU A 35 -14.96 -12.48 0.91
CA GLU A 35 -15.19 -11.06 1.19
C GLU A 35 -14.49 -10.57 2.47
N ASN A 36 -14.32 -11.43 3.48
CA ASN A 36 -13.63 -11.06 4.72
C ASN A 36 -12.14 -10.84 4.45
N LEU A 37 -11.54 -11.71 3.64
CA LEU A 37 -10.15 -11.62 3.23
C LEU A 37 -9.90 -10.39 2.35
N ILE A 38 -10.79 -10.12 1.40
CA ILE A 38 -10.76 -8.91 0.57
C ILE A 38 -10.87 -7.65 1.45
N ASN A 39 -11.80 -7.63 2.41
CA ASN A 39 -11.98 -6.48 3.30
C ASN A 39 -10.76 -6.28 4.22
N TYR A 40 -10.13 -7.37 4.67
CA TYR A 40 -8.88 -7.32 5.43
C TYR A 40 -7.76 -6.65 4.61
N TRP A 41 -7.54 -7.08 3.37
CA TRP A 41 -6.53 -6.46 2.50
C TRP A 41 -6.88 -5.01 2.13
N LYS A 42 -8.16 -4.67 1.94
CA LYS A 42 -8.60 -3.28 1.74
C LYS A 42 -8.27 -2.40 2.95
N ARG A 43 -8.41 -2.91 4.18
CA ARG A 43 -8.01 -2.18 5.41
C ARG A 43 -6.49 -1.98 5.49
N GLU A 44 -5.72 -3.01 5.16
CA GLU A 44 -4.25 -2.94 5.09
C GLU A 44 -3.78 -1.87 4.08
N ILE A 45 -4.34 -1.88 2.86
CA ILE A 45 -4.07 -0.87 1.83
C ILE A 45 -4.33 0.53 2.37
N LYS A 46 -5.48 0.77 3.02
CA LYS A 46 -5.83 2.09 3.58
C LYS A 46 -4.83 2.56 4.66
N GLY A 47 -4.26 1.63 5.44
CA GLY A 47 -3.19 1.92 6.40
C GLY A 47 -1.86 2.27 5.73
N LEU A 48 -1.50 1.53 4.68
CA LEU A 48 -0.31 1.76 3.87
C LEU A 48 -0.39 3.09 3.11
N GLU A 49 -1.54 3.42 2.52
CA GLU A 49 -1.77 4.70 1.82
C GLU A 49 -1.63 5.90 2.75
N LYS A 50 -2.14 5.81 3.99
CA LYS A 50 -1.93 6.85 5.01
C LYS A 50 -0.44 7.02 5.32
N SER A 51 0.31 5.92 5.40
CA SER A 51 1.74 5.93 5.65
C SER A 51 2.52 6.52 4.47
N LEU A 52 2.11 6.19 3.24
CA LEU A 52 2.62 6.74 2.00
C LEU A 52 2.41 8.26 1.94
N SER A 53 1.18 8.73 2.16
CA SER A 53 0.84 10.15 2.16
C SER A 53 1.65 10.94 3.21
N ARG A 54 1.88 10.37 4.40
CA ARG A 54 2.75 10.98 5.42
C ARG A 54 4.20 11.06 4.97
N ALA A 55 4.72 10.00 4.35
CA ALA A 55 6.08 9.95 3.82
C ALA A 55 6.28 10.94 2.67
N GLU A 56 5.32 11.04 1.75
CA GLU A 56 5.32 11.99 0.63
C GLU A 56 5.21 13.45 1.11
N LYS A 57 4.32 13.74 2.06
CA LYS A 57 4.22 15.09 2.68
C LYS A 57 5.54 15.52 3.32
N ARG A 58 6.26 14.59 3.98
CA ARG A 58 7.59 14.87 4.54
C ARG A 58 8.65 15.12 3.48
N LEU A 59 8.58 14.40 2.36
CA LEU A 59 9.44 14.62 1.20
C LEU A 59 9.20 16.01 0.56
N ASN A 60 7.93 16.45 0.49
CA ASN A 60 7.56 17.71 -0.15
C ASN A 60 7.77 18.95 0.74
N ARG A 61 7.76 18.81 2.07
CA ARG A 61 8.05 19.91 3.02
C ARG A 61 9.52 20.37 3.03
N GLY A 62 10.42 19.61 2.41
CA GLY A 62 11.83 19.99 2.27
C GLY A 62 12.19 20.53 0.88
N LYS A 63 11.18 21.02 0.13
CA LYS A 63 11.33 21.64 -1.18
C LYS A 63 11.20 23.15 -1.07
#